data_AF-A0A815N8L2-F1
#
_entry.id   AF-A0A815N8L2-F1
#
_cell.length_a   1.000
_cell.length_b   1.000
_cell.length_c   1.000
_cell.angle_alpha   90.00
_cell.angle_beta   90.00
_cell.angle_gamma   90.00
#
_symmetry.space_group_name_H-M   'P 1'
#
loop_
_entity.id
_entity.type
_entity.pdbx_description
1 polymer ?
#
loop_
_entity_poly.entity_id
_entity_poly.type
_entity_poly.pdbx_seq_one_letter_code
_entity_poly.pdbx_strand_id
1 'polypeptide(L)'
;MISQIEGLSVEVIIRLARFFIKNKYFEYNGQYYHQIRGGGGAMGSPLTLTIANCYVFFFEQKIIRQIHNSFGLYYRFIDDVFIIINWPERHFKKQFDQLNTFDSNIKLLANINL
;
A
#
# COMPACT_ATOMS: atom_id res chain seq x y z
N MET A 1 -25.31 0.80 -4.35
CA MET A 1 -24.21 -0.09 -3.91
C MET A 1 -24.12 -1.20 -4.93
N ILE A 2 -22.95 -1.41 -5.57
CA ILE A 2 -22.80 -2.44 -6.62
C ILE A 2 -22.96 -3.81 -5.93
N SER A 3 -24.01 -4.55 -6.25
CA SER A 3 -24.30 -5.85 -5.64
C SER A 3 -23.62 -7.00 -6.39
N GLN A 4 -23.37 -6.84 -7.68
CA GLN A 4 -22.78 -7.84 -8.56
C GLN A 4 -21.87 -7.21 -9.62
N ILE A 5 -20.83 -7.94 -10.02
CA ILE A 5 -19.90 -7.60 -11.10
C ILE A 5 -19.83 -8.84 -12.00
N GLU A 6 -20.22 -8.70 -13.27
CA GLU A 6 -20.23 -9.80 -14.25
C GLU A 6 -20.96 -11.07 -13.74
N GLY A 7 -22.05 -10.88 -12.98
CA GLY A 7 -22.84 -11.97 -12.40
C GLY A 7 -22.25 -12.58 -11.11
N LEU A 8 -21.07 -12.17 -10.67
CA LEU A 8 -20.48 -12.54 -9.39
C LEU A 8 -20.90 -11.55 -8.30
N SER A 9 -21.33 -12.04 -7.15
CA SER A 9 -21.57 -11.17 -6.00
C SER A 9 -20.26 -10.65 -5.43
N VAL A 10 -20.31 -9.45 -4.85
CA VAL A 10 -19.15 -8.83 -4.17
C VAL A 10 -18.57 -9.77 -3.10
N GLU A 11 -19.43 -10.49 -2.38
CA GLU A 11 -19.01 -11.45 -1.36
C GLU A 11 -18.16 -12.60 -1.95
N VAL A 12 -18.56 -13.12 -3.12
CA VAL A 12 -17.78 -14.17 -3.81
C VAL A 12 -16.42 -13.64 -4.24
N ILE A 13 -16.36 -12.42 -4.78
CA ILE A 13 -15.11 -11.78 -5.20
C ILE A 13 -14.19 -11.59 -4.00
N ILE A 14 -14.70 -11.08 -2.88
CA ILE A 14 -13.93 -10.93 -1.63
C ILE A 14 -13.42 -12.28 -1.14
N ARG A 15 -14.25 -13.33 -1.19
CA ARG A 15 -13.86 -14.67 -0.76
C ARG A 15 -12.75 -15.26 -1.63
N LEU A 16 -12.83 -15.08 -2.94
CA LEU A 16 -11.78 -15.49 -3.88
C LEU A 16 -10.47 -14.70 -3.67
N ALA A 17 -10.56 -13.38 -3.47
CA ALA A 17 -9.40 -12.55 -3.18
C ALA A 17 -8.71 -12.98 -1.86
N ARG A 18 -9.50 -13.26 -0.81
CA ARG A 18 -8.97 -13.80 0.45
C ARG A 18 -8.31 -15.16 0.26
N PHE A 19 -8.91 -16.03 -0.53
CA PHE A 19 -8.33 -17.34 -0.85
C PHE A 19 -6.98 -17.18 -1.55
N PHE A 20 -6.90 -16.31 -2.56
CA PHE A 20 -5.66 -15.99 -3.27
C PHE A 20 -4.58 -15.45 -2.31
N ILE A 21 -4.91 -14.48 -1.46
CA ILE A 21 -3.96 -13.88 -0.50
C ILE A 21 -3.44 -14.90 0.52
N LYS A 22 -4.25 -15.89 0.90
CA LYS A 22 -3.86 -16.93 1.86
C LYS A 22 -3.04 -18.06 1.24
N ASN A 23 -3.30 -18.41 -0.03
CA ASN A 23 -2.71 -19.57 -0.69
C ASN A 23 -1.61 -19.18 -1.68
N LYS A 24 -0.56 -18.55 -1.16
CA LYS A 24 0.57 -18.08 -1.96
C LYS A 24 1.72 -19.08 -1.87
N TYR A 25 1.77 -19.98 -2.84
CA TYR A 25 2.84 -20.95 -2.96
C TYR A 25 3.71 -20.61 -4.18
N PHE A 26 5.01 -20.78 -4.04
CA PHE A 26 5.96 -20.66 -5.14
C PHE A 26 6.96 -21.81 -5.09
N GLU A 27 7.51 -22.17 -6.24
CA GLU A 27 8.55 -23.16 -6.37
C GLU A 27 9.91 -22.47 -6.51
N TYR A 28 10.92 -22.97 -5.79
CA TYR A 28 12.30 -22.56 -5.97
C TYR A 28 13.21 -23.76 -5.73
N ASN A 29 14.11 -24.05 -6.67
CA ASN A 29 15.01 -25.22 -6.63
C ASN A 29 14.29 -26.56 -6.37
N GLY A 30 13.15 -26.79 -7.02
CA GLY A 30 12.37 -28.03 -6.88
C GLY A 30 11.65 -28.19 -5.53
N GLN A 31 11.63 -27.14 -4.71
CA GLN A 31 10.96 -27.12 -3.41
C GLN A 31 9.82 -26.10 -3.41
N TYR A 32 8.72 -26.45 -2.75
CA TYR A 32 7.56 -25.58 -2.60
C TYR A 32 7.63 -24.80 -1.29
N TYR A 33 7.39 -23.51 -1.38
CA TYR A 33 7.40 -22.59 -0.25
C TYR A 33 6.07 -21.85 -0.15
N HIS A 34 5.58 -21.69 1.08
CA HIS A 34 4.43 -20.86 1.39
C HIS A 34 4.89 -19.47 1.82
N GLN A 35 4.45 -18.45 1.09
CA GLN A 35 4.78 -17.07 1.41
C GLN A 35 3.87 -16.57 2.56
N ILE A 36 4.41 -16.62 3.78
CA ILE A 36 3.72 -16.18 5.00
C ILE A 36 3.76 -14.67 5.25
N ARG A 37 4.68 -13.94 4.60
CA ARG A 37 4.89 -12.49 4.77
C ARG A 37 4.65 -11.71 3.47
N GLY A 38 4.03 -10.54 3.61
CA GLY A 38 3.53 -9.70 2.53
C GLY A 38 2.03 -9.92 2.32
N GLY A 39 1.21 -8.89 2.53
CA GLY A 39 -0.25 -8.97 2.36
C GLY A 39 -0.70 -9.17 0.90
N GLY A 40 0.21 -9.02 -0.07
CA GLY A 40 0.02 -9.30 -1.48
C GLY A 40 0.41 -10.73 -1.88
N GLY A 41 0.03 -11.12 -3.10
CA GLY A 41 0.50 -12.32 -3.79
C GLY A 41 1.98 -12.24 -4.15
N ALA A 42 2.50 -13.28 -4.81
CA ALA A 42 3.79 -13.20 -5.49
C ALA A 42 3.81 -12.00 -6.46
N MET A 43 4.96 -11.33 -6.59
CA MET A 43 5.15 -10.32 -7.63
C MET A 43 4.92 -10.97 -9.00
N GLY A 44 4.12 -10.34 -9.85
CA GLY A 44 3.70 -10.88 -11.14
C GLY A 44 2.33 -11.54 -11.16
N SER A 45 1.68 -11.76 -10.01
CA SER A 45 0.26 -12.14 -10.04
C SER A 45 -0.63 -10.95 -10.42
N PRO A 46 -1.65 -11.15 -11.29
CA PRO A 46 -2.58 -10.09 -11.70
C PRO A 46 -3.30 -9.40 -10.54
N LEU A 47 -3.55 -10.12 -9.44
CA LEU A 47 -4.28 -9.56 -8.29
C LEU A 47 -3.38 -8.82 -7.30
N THR A 48 -2.07 -9.09 -7.31
CA THR A 48 -1.13 -8.51 -6.33
C THR A 48 -1.09 -6.99 -6.41
N LEU A 49 -1.03 -6.42 -7.62
CA LEU A 49 -0.96 -4.97 -7.82
C LEU A 49 -2.21 -4.27 -7.28
N THR A 50 -3.39 -4.83 -7.56
CA THR A 50 -4.67 -4.27 -7.09
C THR A 50 -4.76 -4.29 -5.57
N ILE A 51 -4.38 -5.40 -4.93
CA ILE A 51 -4.39 -5.50 -3.46
C ILE A 51 -3.36 -4.55 -2.83
N ALA A 52 -2.16 -4.44 -3.41
CA ALA A 52 -1.15 -3.50 -2.94
C ALA A 52 -1.66 -2.05 -3.02
N ASN A 53 -2.26 -1.66 -4.14
CA ASN A 53 -2.86 -0.33 -4.29
C ASN A 53 -3.99 -0.07 -3.28
N CYS A 54 -4.87 -1.05 -3.03
CA CYS A 54 -5.89 -0.90 -1.99
C CYS A 54 -5.27 -0.72 -0.59
N TYR A 55 -4.24 -1.50 -0.26
CA TYR A 55 -3.57 -1.41 1.04
C TYR A 55 -2.89 -0.04 1.23
N VAL A 56 -2.11 0.40 0.24
CA VAL A 56 -1.43 1.70 0.27
C VAL A 56 -2.44 2.84 0.26
N PHE A 57 -3.58 2.71 -0.43
CA PHE A 57 -4.66 3.69 -0.40
C PHE A 57 -5.14 3.97 1.04
N PHE A 58 -5.42 2.95 1.84
CA PHE A 58 -5.86 3.18 3.22
C PHE A 58 -4.77 3.79 4.11
N PHE A 59 -3.50 3.44 3.86
CA PHE A 59 -2.36 4.00 4.55
C PHE A 59 -2.16 5.50 4.21
N GLU A 60 -2.19 5.85 2.92
CA GLU A 60 -1.89 7.20 2.43
C GLU A 60 -2.96 8.25 2.80
N GLN A 61 -4.20 7.85 3.08
CA GLN A 61 -5.26 8.78 3.47
C GLN A 61 -4.89 9.66 4.67
N LYS A 62 -4.09 9.16 5.61
CA LYS A 62 -3.62 9.96 6.75
C LYS A 62 -2.54 10.97 6.33
N ILE A 63 -1.67 10.58 5.41
CA ILE A 63 -0.58 11.40 4.85
C ILE A 63 -1.15 12.54 4.02
N ILE A 64 -2.04 12.22 3.07
CA ILE A 64 -2.68 13.18 2.16
C ILE A 64 -3.40 14.27 2.94
N ARG A 65 -4.13 13.91 4.01
CA ARG A 65 -4.81 14.90 4.87
C ARG A 65 -3.85 15.91 5.49
N GLN A 66 -2.69 15.47 5.97
CA GLN A 66 -1.69 16.36 6.56
C GLN A 66 -1.07 17.29 5.50
N ILE A 67 -0.78 16.76 4.31
CA ILE A 67 -0.16 17.51 3.21
C ILE A 67 -1.14 18.52 2.62
N HIS A 68 -2.41 18.16 2.42
CA HIS A 68 -3.42 19.09 1.93
C HIS A 68 -3.64 20.26 2.90
N ASN A 69 -3.60 20.02 4.22
CA ASN A 69 -3.70 21.08 5.22
C ASN A 69 -2.56 22.10 5.15
N SER A 70 -1.44 21.76 4.51
CA SER A 70 -0.29 22.64 4.30
C SER A 70 -0.17 23.19 2.88
N PHE A 71 -1.21 23.03 2.07
CA PHE A 71 -1.20 23.39 0.64
C PHE A 71 -0.08 22.69 -0.15
N GLY A 72 0.33 21.51 0.32
CA GLY A 72 1.32 20.68 -0.36
C GLY A 72 0.72 19.84 -1.49
N LEU A 73 1.61 19.23 -2.28
CA LEU A 73 1.28 18.28 -3.34
C LEU A 73 1.72 16.87 -2.93
N TYR A 74 0.90 15.88 -3.27
CA TYR A 74 1.18 14.47 -3.08
C TYR A 74 0.86 13.72 -4.37
N TYR A 75 1.87 13.04 -4.91
CA TYR A 75 1.73 12.12 -6.04
C TYR A 75 2.34 10.78 -5.66
N ARG A 76 1.72 9.70 -6.14
CA ARG A 76 2.22 8.34 -5.95
C ARG A 76 2.25 7.60 -7.27
N PHE A 77 3.33 6.87 -7.50
CA PHE A 77 3.48 5.92 -8.59
C PHE A 77 3.85 4.56 -8.01
N ILE A 78 2.85 3.68 -7.87
CA ILE A 78 2.99 2.34 -7.26
C ILE A 78 3.57 2.45 -5.84
N ASP A 79 4.88 2.24 -5.69
CA ASP A 79 5.67 2.26 -4.46
C ASP A 79 6.43 3.58 -4.23
N ASP A 80 6.60 4.38 -5.28
CA ASP A 80 7.26 5.69 -5.20
C ASP A 80 6.26 6.80 -4.85
N VAL A 81 6.72 7.72 -3.99
CA VAL A 81 5.92 8.88 -3.57
C VAL A 81 6.71 10.15 -3.80
N PHE A 82 6.05 11.14 -4.38
CA PHE A 82 6.58 12.49 -4.59
C PHE A 82 5.74 13.50 -3.79
N ILE A 83 6.39 14.25 -2.91
CA ILE A 83 5.75 15.16 -1.98
C ILE A 83 6.40 16.54 -2.07
N ILE A 84 5.58 17.58 -2.23
CA ILE A 84 6.00 18.97 -2.07
C ILE A 84 5.23 19.55 -0.89
N ILE A 85 5.94 20.13 0.07
CA ILE A 85 5.36 20.71 1.29
C ILE A 85 6.08 22.00 1.65
N ASN A 86 5.34 22.95 2.23
CA ASN A 86 5.89 24.18 2.77
C ASN A 86 5.90 24.11 4.30
N TRP A 87 6.77 23.25 4.85
CA TRP A 87 6.92 23.09 6.30
C TRP A 87 8.30 23.54 6.76
N PRO A 88 8.41 24.15 7.96
CA PRO A 88 9.70 24.29 8.62
C PRO A 88 10.36 22.91 8.79
N GLU A 89 11.67 22.82 8.58
CA GLU A 89 12.42 21.56 8.63
C GLU A 89 12.14 20.75 9.90
N ARG A 90 12.07 21.41 11.05
CA ARG A 90 11.76 20.77 12.34
C ARG A 90 10.37 20.12 12.36
N HIS A 91 9.38 20.77 11.75
CA HIS A 91 8.03 20.23 11.64
C HIS A 91 8.01 19.03 10.71
N PHE A 92 8.70 19.13 9.56
CA PHE A 92 8.81 18.03 8.62
C PHE A 92 9.43 16.77 9.26
N LYS A 93 10.59 16.88 9.94
CA LYS A 93 11.23 15.72 10.59
C LYS A 93 10.28 15.04 11.57
N LYS A 94 9.61 15.82 12.43
CA LYS A 94 8.64 15.29 13.39
C LYS A 94 7.47 14.59 12.69
N GLN A 95 6.90 15.18 11.66
CA GLN A 95 5.79 14.57 10.92
C GLN A 95 6.24 13.30 10.21
N PHE A 96 7.39 13.33 9.53
CA PHE A 96 7.94 12.18 8.82
C PHE A 96 8.17 10.98 9.74
N ASP A 97 8.72 11.21 10.94
CA ASP A 97 8.87 10.17 11.95
C ASP A 97 7.52 9.61 12.40
N GLN A 98 6.50 10.46 12.57
CA GLN A 98 5.14 10.04 12.91
C GLN A 98 4.49 9.22 11.79
N LEU A 99 4.68 9.59 10.52
CA LEU A 99 4.16 8.83 9.38
C LEU A 99 4.70 7.39 9.37
N ASN A 100 5.97 7.22 9.72
CA ASN A 100 6.62 5.92 9.85
C ASN A 100 6.10 5.05 11.01
N THR A 101 5.22 5.58 11.87
CA THR A 101 4.54 4.80 12.92
C THR A 101 3.12 4.36 12.54
N PHE A 102 2.61 4.78 11.37
CA PHE A 102 1.21 4.52 11.00
C PHE A 102 0.91 3.05 10.70
N ASP A 103 1.90 2.30 10.23
CA ASP A 103 1.80 0.87 9.95
C ASP A 103 3.16 0.21 10.19
N SER A 104 3.19 -0.93 10.88
CA SER A 104 4.43 -1.66 11.17
C SER A 104 5.03 -2.36 9.95
N ASN A 105 4.28 -2.51 8.86
CA ASN A 105 4.69 -3.17 7.62
C ASN A 105 5.12 -2.18 6.53
N ILE A 106 4.93 -0.86 6.74
CA ILE A 106 5.34 0.17 5.78
C ILE A 106 6.38 1.08 6.46
N LYS A 107 7.49 1.32 5.75
CA LYS A 107 8.49 2.31 6.14
C LYS A 107 8.79 3.21 4.96
N LEU A 108 8.58 4.51 5.15
CA LEU A 108 8.93 5.55 4.20
C LEU A 108 10.44 5.82 4.29
N LEU A 109 11.10 5.72 3.15
CA LEU A 109 12.48 6.13 2.96
C LEU A 109 12.45 7.38 2.07
N ALA A 110 13.22 8.40 2.41
CA ALA A 110 13.22 9.65 1.67
C ALA A 110 14.64 10.14 1.41
N ASN A 111 14.89 10.57 0.18
CA ASN A 111 16.03 11.43 -0.16
C ASN A 111 15.55 12.87 -0.03
N ILE A 112 16.02 13.57 0.99
CA ILE A 112 15.56 14.93 1.30
C ILE A 112 16.66 15.89 0.87
N ASN A 113 16.37 16.71 -0.15
CA ASN A 113 17.21 17.86 -0.49
C ASN A 113 16.70 19.05 0.34
N LEU A 114 17.38 19.35 1.45
CA LEU A 114 17.13 20.51 2.32
C LEU A 114 18.03 21.68 1.93
#